data_AF-A0A1H5G022-F1
#
_entry.id   AF-A0A1H5G022-F1
#
_cell.length_a   1.000
_cell.length_b   1.000
_cell.length_c   1.000
_cell.angle_alpha   90.00
_cell.angle_beta   90.00
_cell.angle_gamma   90.00
#
_symmetry.space_group_name_H-M   'P 1'
#
loop_
_entity.id
_entity.type
_entity.pdbx_description
1 polymer ?
#
loop_
_entity_poly.entity_id
_entity_poly.type
_entity_poly.pdbx_seq_one_letter_code
_entity_poly.pdbx_strand_id
1 'polypeptide(L)'
;MEPWVSDEAWPDGGSAPSWGGAPLTAQELREYATEIGSLGPAGSPEPRFRRYRDGRLLLVGAAGPLSAALLSGALRAGCRDIGVVGADPSDPGLTALVERARRDGAQRVRPRPDLDLETPGAADVVLHLSGSLRELAATAERCAATGVFLGQALIGDDELWTGPLGPAARTAVASAWRRLRGVPRRTPVADGGRPAEIAAGQLLRAWFAWATGTARPAGAPYLLRTELPHGTTVPHRILPLPAAPRVTEVRARAAFLGRQGGEAVDAGELCARADAVTDPRTGLLGTTRCEEITLGAGSRWECRTAVADPLGARPAGTPDAVVTGHGGDRETARVQTLLTALAAYGTLVAYGCRAARARDDGADAWGLDLVTGALRRVPVRDAHPAPDGEVPYRPPVGAAAGLTWAHAVEAGLAQHCEELLSRRLADRATRVPRLPLPADEAPGTAHPLSLLRALGEPVAHDLSALLSVPACGVRLGSRTALAVGATRVEAMRTAAERALLAQRLPAGAVPAITPEQERPAEFFPKPRGTAGRPRFAEALRAQGRTPVAVLLDHDPQAAVVLPYVVQVILADV
;
A
#
# COMPACT_ATOMS: atom_id res chain seq x y z
N MET A 1 21.93 -5.32 15.77
CA MET A 1 21.54 -4.41 14.67
C MET A 1 20.90 -3.19 15.33
N GLU A 2 21.32 -1.98 14.97
CA GLU A 2 20.88 -0.74 15.62
C GLU A 2 19.89 0.02 14.73
N PRO A 3 18.98 0.83 15.29
CA PRO A 3 18.07 1.65 14.50
C PRO A 3 18.84 2.48 13.48
N TRP A 4 18.26 2.65 12.29
CA TRP A 4 18.80 3.55 11.29
C TRP A 4 18.83 4.98 11.86
N VAL A 5 19.91 5.71 11.59
CA VAL A 5 20.10 7.08 12.03
C VAL A 5 20.51 7.94 10.84
N SER A 6 19.90 9.11 10.70
CA SER A 6 20.20 10.04 9.60
C SER A 6 21.64 10.53 9.61
N ASP A 7 22.26 10.53 8.43
CA ASP A 7 23.62 11.02 8.15
C ASP A 7 23.71 12.55 8.14
N GLU A 8 22.56 13.24 8.12
CA GLU A 8 22.55 14.69 8.12
C GLU A 8 23.22 15.24 9.39
N ALA A 9 24.20 16.11 9.15
CA ALA A 9 24.66 17.04 10.15
C ALA A 9 23.45 17.82 10.70
N TRP A 10 23.55 18.26 11.95
CA TRP A 10 22.58 19.16 12.56
C TRP A 10 22.22 20.28 11.58
N PRO A 11 20.96 20.73 11.48
CA PRO A 11 20.62 21.83 10.60
C PRO A 11 21.44 23.08 10.98
N ASP A 12 22.49 23.37 10.21
CA ASP A 12 23.20 24.64 10.22
C ASP A 12 22.41 25.73 9.44
N GLY A 13 21.31 25.34 8.80
CA GLY A 13 20.48 26.19 7.95
C GLY A 13 19.24 26.72 8.65
N GLY A 14 19.41 27.79 9.41
CA GLY A 14 18.31 28.55 10.03
C GLY A 14 18.78 29.17 11.33
N SER A 15 19.66 30.19 11.24
CA SER A 15 20.25 30.91 12.38
C SER A 15 20.58 29.95 13.53
N ALA A 16 21.73 29.27 13.43
CA ALA A 16 22.26 28.48 14.54
C ALA A 16 21.97 29.23 15.85
N PRO A 17 21.20 28.67 16.81
CA PRO A 17 21.24 29.21 18.15
C PRO A 17 22.71 29.20 18.48
N SER A 18 23.28 30.36 18.81
CA SER A 18 24.60 30.40 19.39
C SER A 18 24.54 29.48 20.60
N TRP A 19 25.03 28.24 20.48
CA TRP A 19 25.16 27.31 21.60
C TRP A 19 26.34 27.77 22.45
N GLY A 20 26.25 29.01 22.95
CA GLY A 20 27.02 29.56 24.07
C GLY A 20 26.49 28.98 25.38
N GLY A 21 26.18 27.68 25.39
CA GLY A 21 25.92 26.95 26.62
C GLY A 21 27.20 26.91 27.44
N ALA A 22 27.07 27.02 28.77
CA ALA A 22 28.20 26.86 29.67
C ALA A 22 28.93 25.53 29.41
N PRO A 23 30.25 25.47 29.59
CA PRO A 23 30.97 24.18 29.58
C PRO A 23 30.39 23.23 30.63
N LEU A 24 30.60 21.93 30.46
CA LEU A 24 30.23 20.93 31.47
C LEU A 24 30.93 21.26 32.78
N THR A 25 30.20 21.20 33.88
CA THR A 25 30.77 21.41 35.21
C THR A 25 31.69 20.24 35.60
N ALA A 26 32.62 20.47 36.53
CA ALA A 26 33.50 19.40 37.02
C ALA A 26 32.73 18.22 37.64
N GLN A 27 31.55 18.48 38.21
CA GLN A 27 30.66 17.43 38.71
C GLN A 27 30.06 16.61 37.56
N GLU A 28 29.58 17.27 36.51
CA GLU A 28 29.03 16.59 35.33
C GLU A 28 30.10 15.75 34.61
N LEU A 29 31.33 16.25 34.52
CA LEU A 29 32.44 15.47 33.93
C LEU A 29 32.73 14.18 34.71
N ARG A 30 32.61 14.20 36.05
CA ARG A 30 32.76 12.99 36.87
C ARG A 30 31.56 12.05 36.75
N GLU A 31 30.36 12.61 36.80
CA GLU A 31 29.11 11.85 36.74
C GLU A 31 28.94 11.10 35.42
N TYR A 32 29.28 11.75 34.30
CA TYR A 32 29.12 11.24 32.93
C TYR A 32 30.41 10.75 32.28
N ALA A 33 31.44 10.42 33.10
CA ALA A 33 32.75 10.02 32.61
C ALA A 33 32.68 8.81 31.66
N THR A 34 31.78 7.85 31.94
CA THR A 34 31.58 6.65 31.11
C THR A 34 30.99 6.99 29.74
N GLU A 35 29.94 7.81 29.70
CA GLU A 35 29.31 8.24 28.45
C GLU A 35 30.26 9.08 27.59
N ILE A 36 30.98 10.01 28.21
CA ILE A 36 31.99 10.84 27.53
C ILE A 36 33.12 9.95 27.00
N GLY A 37 33.62 9.01 27.81
CA GLY A 37 34.66 8.06 27.41
C GLY A 37 34.24 7.14 26.25
N SER A 38 32.95 6.85 26.12
CA SER A 38 32.43 5.98 25.05
C SER A 38 32.49 6.60 23.64
N LEU A 39 32.68 7.92 23.52
CA LEU A 39 32.67 8.65 22.24
C LEU A 39 33.94 8.47 21.40
N GLY A 40 34.95 7.80 21.95
CA GLY A 40 36.22 7.53 21.28
C GLY A 40 37.06 8.79 21.00
N PRO A 41 38.20 8.65 20.31
CA PRO A 41 39.18 9.74 20.15
C PRO A 41 38.85 10.74 19.02
N ALA A 42 37.71 10.57 18.32
CA ALA A 42 37.35 11.44 17.21
C ALA A 42 36.86 12.81 17.73
N GLY A 43 37.76 13.80 17.76
CA GLY A 43 37.46 15.14 18.29
C GLY A 43 37.35 15.17 19.83
N SER A 44 36.96 16.31 20.39
CA SER A 44 36.73 16.44 21.84
C SER A 44 35.37 15.83 22.21
N PRO A 45 35.32 14.85 23.13
CA PRO A 45 34.08 14.15 23.50
C PRO A 45 33.14 15.01 24.35
N GLU A 46 33.66 15.97 25.12
CA GLU A 46 32.88 16.79 26.05
C GLU A 46 31.88 17.73 25.34
N PRO A 47 32.25 18.49 24.29
CA PRO A 47 31.29 19.27 23.51
C PRO A 47 30.23 18.41 22.81
N ARG A 48 30.61 17.20 22.35
CA ARG A 48 29.70 16.26 21.68
C ARG A 48 28.68 15.72 22.67
N PHE A 49 29.11 15.31 23.86
CA PHE A 49 28.23 14.90 24.95
C PHE A 49 27.34 16.04 25.43
N ARG A 50 27.88 17.25 25.59
CA ARG A 50 27.12 18.44 25.96
C ARG A 50 25.98 18.71 24.98
N ARG A 51 26.24 18.61 23.66
CA ARG A 51 25.20 18.77 22.63
C ARG A 51 24.06 17.77 22.80
N TYR A 52 24.37 16.51 23.08
CA TYR A 52 23.36 15.49 23.39
C TYR A 52 22.55 15.85 24.65
N ARG A 53 23.24 16.22 25.72
CA ARG A 53 22.65 16.52 27.03
C ARG A 53 21.75 17.76 27.02
N ASP A 54 22.15 18.79 26.28
CA ASP A 54 21.45 20.08 26.17
C ASP A 54 20.31 20.08 25.14
N GLY A 55 20.18 19.01 24.35
CA GLY A 55 19.07 18.86 23.40
C GLY A 55 17.73 18.77 24.12
N ARG A 56 16.73 19.49 23.60
CA ARG A 56 15.35 19.49 24.11
C ARG A 56 14.63 18.23 23.63
N LEU A 57 14.42 17.30 24.54
CA LEU A 57 13.81 16.01 24.27
C LEU A 57 12.32 16.04 24.64
N LEU A 58 11.45 15.69 23.70
CA LEU A 58 10.03 15.51 23.98
C LEU A 58 9.66 14.03 23.91
N LEU A 59 9.09 13.52 24.99
CA LEU A 59 8.67 12.13 25.12
C LEU A 59 7.17 12.03 24.90
N VAL A 60 6.79 11.15 23.99
CA VAL A 60 5.38 10.81 23.73
C VAL A 60 5.21 9.33 24.03
N GLY A 61 4.24 9.01 24.88
CA GLY A 61 3.83 7.63 25.11
C GLY A 61 2.45 7.62 25.75
N ALA A 62 1.66 6.59 25.46
CA ALA A 62 0.44 6.37 26.22
C ALA A 62 0.78 6.31 27.72
N ALA A 63 -0.05 6.93 28.56
CA ALA A 63 0.18 7.00 30.00
C ALA A 63 0.53 5.62 30.60
N GLY A 64 1.48 5.57 31.54
CA GLY A 64 1.90 4.34 32.23
C GLY A 64 3.32 3.87 31.86
N PRO A 65 3.54 2.56 31.61
CA PRO A 65 4.88 1.99 31.53
C PRO A 65 5.72 2.49 30.35
N LEU A 66 5.08 2.90 29.24
CA LEU A 66 5.78 3.38 28.04
C LEU A 66 6.48 4.73 28.27
N SER A 67 5.75 5.69 28.83
CA SER A 67 6.30 7.00 29.19
C SER A 67 7.31 6.86 30.33
N ALA A 68 7.08 5.96 31.29
CA ALA A 68 8.00 5.70 32.39
C ALA A 68 9.35 5.14 31.94
N ALA A 69 9.36 4.22 30.97
CA ALA A 69 10.58 3.64 30.41
C ALA A 69 11.42 4.69 29.65
N LEU A 70 10.79 5.49 28.79
CA LEU A 70 11.45 6.59 28.09
C LEU A 70 12.03 7.63 29.07
N LEU A 71 11.24 8.06 30.05
CA LEU A 71 11.66 9.08 31.01
C LEU A 71 12.82 8.59 31.89
N SER A 72 12.71 7.37 32.43
CA SER A 72 13.77 6.77 33.24
C SER A 72 15.05 6.61 32.43
N GLY A 73 14.94 6.15 31.18
CA GLY A 73 16.07 6.02 30.28
C GLY A 73 16.73 7.36 29.97
N ALA A 74 15.94 8.39 29.66
CA ALA A 74 16.43 9.73 29.32
C ALA A 74 17.16 10.38 30.50
N LEU A 75 16.60 10.27 31.71
CA LEU A 75 17.24 10.77 32.93
C LEU A 75 18.55 10.03 33.21
N ARG A 76 18.56 8.70 33.13
CA ARG A 76 19.78 7.90 33.34
C ARG A 76 20.85 8.17 32.29
N ALA A 77 20.45 8.41 31.05
CA ALA A 77 21.36 8.74 29.96
C ALA A 77 21.89 10.19 30.04
N GLY A 78 21.34 11.02 30.94
CA GLY A 78 21.86 12.36 31.21
C GLY A 78 21.22 13.47 30.38
N CYS A 79 20.04 13.27 29.80
CA CYS A 79 19.28 14.35 29.15
C CYS A 79 18.90 15.42 30.18
N ARG A 80 19.08 16.70 29.84
CA ARG A 80 18.86 17.83 30.77
C ARG A 80 17.47 18.44 30.65
N ASP A 81 16.94 18.59 29.44
CA ASP A 81 15.63 19.21 29.21
C ASP A 81 14.65 18.20 28.59
N ILE A 82 13.71 17.72 29.40
CA ILE A 82 12.78 16.64 29.02
C ILE A 82 11.34 17.13 29.16
N GLY A 83 10.60 17.17 28.05
CA GLY A 83 9.14 17.31 28.05
C GLY A 83 8.46 15.95 28.03
N VAL A 84 7.32 15.80 28.71
CA VAL A 84 6.51 14.56 28.69
C VAL A 84 5.08 14.90 28.30
N VAL A 85 4.63 14.41 27.14
CA VAL A 85 3.27 14.68 26.61
C VAL A 85 2.24 13.78 27.28
N GLY A 86 1.07 14.36 27.62
CA GLY A 86 -0.07 13.65 28.21
C GLY A 86 0.12 13.27 29.68
N ALA A 87 1.18 13.78 30.31
CA ALA A 87 1.43 13.58 31.73
C ALA A 87 0.70 14.64 32.56
N ASP A 88 0.01 14.21 33.62
CA ASP A 88 -0.56 15.12 34.61
C ASP A 88 0.58 15.67 35.48
N PRO A 89 0.77 17.01 35.55
CA PRO A 89 1.80 17.62 36.41
C PRO A 89 1.60 17.35 37.90
N SER A 90 0.39 16.96 38.32
CA SER A 90 0.07 16.64 39.70
C SER A 90 0.19 15.14 40.00
N ASP A 91 0.63 14.32 39.04
CA ASP A 91 0.78 12.87 39.24
C ASP A 91 1.91 12.57 40.24
N PRO A 92 1.60 12.05 41.45
CA PRO A 92 2.63 11.69 42.41
C PRO A 92 3.52 10.55 41.92
N GLY A 93 3.01 9.67 41.04
CA GLY A 93 3.77 8.59 40.42
C GLY A 93 4.87 9.10 39.50
N LEU A 94 4.57 10.11 38.67
CA LEU A 94 5.56 10.79 37.85
C LEU A 94 6.64 11.47 38.69
N THR A 95 6.23 12.19 39.75
CA THR A 95 7.17 12.87 40.64
C THR A 95 8.14 11.88 41.30
N ALA A 96 7.62 10.79 41.87
CA ALA A 96 8.44 9.74 42.47
C ALA A 96 9.37 9.06 41.44
N LEU A 97 8.91 8.87 40.21
CA LEU A 97 9.73 8.32 39.12
C LEU A 97 10.91 9.24 38.77
N VAL A 98 10.65 10.54 38.62
CA VAL A 98 11.68 11.54 38.32
C VAL A 98 12.73 11.55 39.43
N GLU A 99 12.33 11.64 40.69
CA GLU A 99 13.28 11.69 41.81
C GLU A 99 14.13 10.42 41.92
N ARG A 100 13.54 9.25 41.63
CA ARG A 100 14.29 7.98 41.63
C ARG A 100 15.25 7.83 40.44
N ALA A 101 14.89 8.36 39.27
CA ALA A 101 15.65 8.16 38.04
C ALA A 101 16.65 9.30 37.74
N ARG A 102 16.49 10.46 38.39
CA ARG A 102 17.35 11.63 38.26
C ARG A 102 18.78 11.27 38.64
N ARG A 103 19.72 11.68 37.79
CA ARG A 103 21.16 11.47 37.96
C ARG A 103 21.87 12.72 38.46
N ASP A 104 21.35 13.90 38.12
CA ASP A 104 21.85 15.17 38.66
C ASP A 104 20.77 16.26 38.79
N GLY A 105 21.06 17.29 39.58
CA GLY A 105 20.12 18.37 39.89
C GLY A 105 19.83 19.34 38.74
N ALA A 106 20.61 19.33 37.65
CA ALA A 106 20.38 20.21 36.50
C ALA A 106 19.30 19.67 35.56
N GLN A 107 18.89 18.40 35.71
CA GLN A 107 17.85 17.77 34.90
C GLN A 107 16.47 18.36 35.23
N ARG A 108 15.71 18.70 34.19
CA ARG A 108 14.39 19.32 34.27
C ARG A 108 13.40 18.49 33.47
N VAL A 109 12.31 18.12 34.14
CA VAL A 109 11.19 17.38 33.54
C VAL A 109 9.95 18.29 33.54
N ARG A 110 9.35 18.49 32.37
CA ARG A 110 8.18 19.35 32.20
C ARG A 110 7.01 18.56 31.61
N PRO A 111 5.94 18.33 32.38
CA PRO A 111 4.69 17.79 31.85
C PRO A 111 4.11 18.73 30.80
N ARG A 112 3.59 18.17 29.71
CA ARG A 112 2.94 18.90 28.61
C ARG A 112 1.56 18.29 28.36
N PRO A 113 0.50 19.11 28.25
CA PRO A 113 -0.85 18.58 28.03
C PRO A 113 -1.00 17.95 26.64
N ASP A 114 -0.32 18.49 25.63
CA ASP A 114 -0.38 18.00 24.25
C ASP A 114 0.99 18.14 23.55
N LEU A 115 1.13 17.49 22.40
CA LEU A 115 2.24 17.60 21.47
C LEU A 115 2.14 18.91 20.67
N ASP A 116 2.59 20.01 21.27
CA ASP A 116 2.79 21.29 20.57
C ASP A 116 4.18 21.34 19.94
N LEU A 117 4.22 21.18 18.61
CA LEU A 117 5.43 21.32 17.79
C LEU A 117 5.43 22.60 16.95
N GLU A 118 4.35 23.39 16.99
CA GLU A 118 4.23 24.63 16.22
C GLU A 118 4.98 25.76 16.91
N THR A 119 5.09 25.71 18.25
CA THR A 119 5.92 26.63 19.02
C THR A 119 7.40 26.47 18.62
N PRO A 120 8.07 27.53 18.10
CA PRO A 120 9.47 27.46 17.70
C PRO A 120 10.37 27.03 18.86
N GLY A 121 11.17 25.99 18.63
CA GLY A 121 12.06 25.45 19.66
C GLY A 121 11.35 24.71 20.79
N ALA A 122 10.11 24.23 20.58
CA ALA A 122 9.44 23.37 21.56
C ALA A 122 10.20 22.07 21.84
N ALA A 123 10.83 21.48 20.80
CA ALA A 123 11.65 20.28 20.90
C ALA A 123 12.69 20.24 19.77
N ASP A 124 13.85 19.68 20.06
CA ASP A 124 14.85 19.32 19.04
C ASP A 124 14.60 17.90 18.51
N VAL A 125 14.11 17.01 19.38
CA VAL A 125 13.78 15.61 19.06
C VAL A 125 12.52 15.14 19.79
N VAL A 126 11.70 14.35 19.10
CA VAL A 126 10.57 13.62 19.67
C VAL A 126 10.90 12.13 19.69
N LEU A 127 10.80 11.51 20.87
CA LEU A 127 10.84 10.05 21.00
C LEU A 127 9.44 9.54 21.37
N HIS A 128 8.90 8.64 20.55
CA HIS A 128 7.51 8.21 20.67
C HIS A 128 7.38 6.68 20.73
N LEU A 129 6.84 6.17 21.84
CA LEU A 129 6.45 4.76 22.01
C LEU A 129 4.93 4.63 22.00
N SER A 130 4.38 3.75 21.17
CA SER A 130 2.93 3.50 21.15
C SER A 130 2.61 2.04 20.82
N GLY A 131 1.43 1.58 21.21
CA GLY A 131 0.83 0.32 20.73
C GLY A 131 -0.12 0.54 19.54
N SER A 132 -0.18 1.77 19.00
CA SER A 132 -1.12 2.22 17.97
C SER A 132 -0.40 2.75 16.74
N LEU A 133 -0.54 2.05 15.61
CA LEU A 133 -0.03 2.50 14.32
C LEU A 133 -0.58 3.87 13.91
N ARG A 134 -1.84 4.15 14.25
CA ARG A 134 -2.50 5.43 13.93
C ARG A 134 -1.84 6.59 14.66
N GLU A 135 -1.50 6.41 15.93
CA GLU A 135 -0.82 7.44 16.72
C GLU A 135 0.60 7.68 16.20
N LEU A 136 1.34 6.60 15.89
CA LEU A 136 2.68 6.70 15.33
C LEU A 136 2.67 7.49 14.01
N ALA A 137 1.78 7.14 13.08
CA ALA A 137 1.65 7.83 11.80
C ALA A 137 1.26 9.31 11.99
N ALA A 138 0.27 9.61 12.82
CA ALA A 138 -0.18 10.99 13.08
C ALA A 138 0.93 11.86 13.72
N THR A 139 1.66 11.33 14.69
CA THR A 139 2.80 12.03 15.28
C THR A 139 3.94 12.23 14.28
N ALA A 140 4.18 11.25 13.41
CA ALA A 140 5.19 11.38 12.35
C ALA A 140 4.84 12.46 11.32
N GLU A 141 3.58 12.59 10.96
CA GLU A 141 3.10 13.65 10.05
C GLU A 141 3.25 15.04 10.67
N ARG A 142 2.93 15.21 11.96
CA ARG A 142 3.16 16.48 12.68
C ARG A 142 4.64 16.85 12.74
N CYS A 143 5.52 15.90 13.06
CA CYS A 143 6.97 16.16 13.08
C CYS A 143 7.50 16.47 11.68
N ALA A 144 6.96 15.83 10.63
CA ALA A 144 7.36 16.10 9.26
C ALA A 144 6.97 17.51 8.81
N ALA A 145 5.80 18.01 9.24
CA ALA A 145 5.35 19.37 8.96
C ALA A 145 6.20 20.46 9.63
N THR A 146 6.79 20.16 10.78
CA THR A 146 7.60 21.11 11.58
C THR A 146 9.12 20.91 11.45
N GLY A 147 9.56 19.88 10.71
CA GLY A 147 10.98 19.57 10.52
C GLY A 147 11.67 18.98 11.77
N VAL A 148 10.91 18.58 12.78
CA VAL A 148 11.46 18.05 14.05
C VAL A 148 11.98 16.63 13.86
N PHE A 149 13.09 16.30 14.53
CA PHE A 149 13.63 14.94 14.54
C PHE A 149 12.69 13.99 15.27
N LEU A 150 12.57 12.77 14.76
CA LEU A 150 11.64 11.79 15.30
C LEU A 150 12.29 10.41 15.38
N GLY A 151 12.18 9.78 16.55
CA GLY A 151 12.43 8.37 16.76
C GLY A 151 11.16 7.71 17.30
N GLN A 152 10.75 6.60 16.70
CA GLN A 152 9.49 5.95 17.01
C GLN A 152 9.66 4.45 17.25
N ALA A 153 8.85 3.88 18.14
CA ALA A 153 8.69 2.44 18.20
C ALA A 153 7.24 2.02 18.45
N LEU A 154 6.83 0.94 17.77
CA LEU A 154 5.58 0.23 18.01
C LEU A 154 5.86 -0.97 18.90
N ILE A 155 5.10 -1.10 19.98
CA ILE A 155 5.20 -2.24 20.89
C ILE A 155 3.99 -3.14 20.68
N GLY A 156 4.24 -4.34 20.16
CA GLY A 156 3.27 -5.44 20.12
C GLY A 156 3.55 -6.48 21.20
N ASP A 157 2.78 -7.57 21.18
CA ASP A 157 2.90 -8.67 22.15
C ASP A 157 4.19 -9.48 21.92
N ASP A 158 4.45 -9.88 20.67
CA ASP A 158 5.59 -10.73 20.30
C ASP A 158 6.65 -10.00 19.47
N GLU A 159 6.34 -8.78 19.01
CA GLU A 159 7.21 -8.00 18.12
C GLU A 159 7.37 -6.56 18.63
N LEU A 160 8.60 -6.06 18.58
CA LEU A 160 8.94 -4.66 18.71
C LEU A 160 9.33 -4.12 17.33
N TRP A 161 8.76 -3.01 16.92
CA TRP A 161 9.17 -2.32 15.70
C TRP A 161 9.80 -0.98 16.03
N THR A 162 11.05 -0.75 15.63
CA THR A 162 11.74 0.52 15.86
C THR A 162 11.96 1.21 14.52
N GLY A 163 11.48 2.45 14.41
CA GLY A 163 11.66 3.29 13.24
C GLY A 163 13.03 3.97 13.20
N PRO A 164 13.40 4.54 12.04
CA PRO A 164 14.59 5.37 11.90
C PRO A 164 14.51 6.59 12.82
N LEU A 165 15.67 7.05 13.31
CA LEU A 165 15.82 8.36 13.92
C LEU A 165 16.30 9.37 12.88
N GLY A 166 15.53 10.43 12.64
CA GLY A 166 15.91 11.48 11.71
C GLY A 166 14.82 12.53 11.53
N PRO A 167 15.02 13.51 10.63
CA PRO A 167 13.96 14.44 10.24
C PRO A 167 12.81 13.63 9.64
N ALA A 168 11.62 13.74 10.23
CA ALA A 168 10.48 12.89 9.86
C ALA A 168 10.09 13.03 8.37
N ALA A 169 10.30 14.21 7.78
CA ALA A 169 10.08 14.46 6.36
C ALA A 169 11.00 13.64 5.43
N ARG A 170 12.23 13.32 5.88
CA ARG A 170 13.21 12.53 5.10
C ARG A 170 13.09 11.05 5.36
N THR A 171 12.85 10.65 6.61
CA THR A 171 12.74 9.23 6.96
C THR A 171 11.47 8.59 6.39
N ALA A 172 10.45 9.40 6.06
CA ALA A 172 9.15 8.94 5.58
C ALA A 172 8.51 7.88 6.50
N VAL A 173 8.83 7.94 7.80
CA VAL A 173 8.45 6.90 8.78
C VAL A 173 6.94 6.76 8.94
N ALA A 174 6.17 7.84 8.73
CA ALA A 174 4.71 7.80 8.63
C ALA A 174 4.23 6.81 7.55
N SER A 175 4.89 6.78 6.39
CA SER A 175 4.57 5.88 5.29
C SER A 175 4.84 4.42 5.65
N ALA A 176 5.87 4.16 6.46
CA ALA A 176 6.19 2.83 6.95
C ALA A 176 5.12 2.29 7.90
N TRP A 177 4.67 3.10 8.87
CA TRP A 177 3.60 2.72 9.79
C TRP A 177 2.27 2.49 9.08
N ARG A 178 1.96 3.32 8.10
CA ARG A 178 0.79 3.16 7.24
C ARG A 178 0.80 1.81 6.50
N ARG A 179 1.94 1.40 5.96
CA ARG A 179 2.09 0.16 5.18
C ARG A 179 2.23 -1.11 6.04
N LEU A 180 2.42 -0.98 7.36
CA LEU A 180 2.72 -2.12 8.21
C LEU A 180 1.54 -3.11 8.27
N ARG A 181 1.76 -4.34 7.78
CA ARG A 181 0.79 -5.43 7.76
C ARG A 181 1.00 -6.43 8.90
N GLY A 182 -0.03 -7.21 9.19
CA GLY A 182 0.00 -8.33 10.14
C GLY A 182 0.45 -7.96 11.55
N VAL A 183 0.21 -6.71 11.96
CA VAL A 183 0.22 -6.28 13.36
C VAL A 183 -1.23 -5.94 13.72
N PRO A 184 -1.78 -6.45 14.84
CA PRO A 184 -3.10 -6.07 15.31
C PRO A 184 -3.20 -4.53 15.40
N ARG A 185 -4.26 -3.94 14.83
CA ARG A 185 -4.47 -2.47 14.85
C ARG A 185 -4.71 -1.91 16.26
N ARG A 186 -4.93 -2.79 17.25
CA ARG A 186 -4.92 -2.51 18.68
C ARG A 186 -4.21 -3.65 19.39
N THR A 187 -3.10 -3.33 20.05
CA THR A 187 -2.51 -4.22 21.04
C THR A 187 -2.71 -3.57 22.41
N PRO A 188 -3.52 -4.15 23.31
CA PRO A 188 -3.56 -3.71 24.69
C PRO A 188 -2.18 -4.01 25.31
N VAL A 189 -1.41 -2.97 25.61
CA VAL A 189 -0.13 -3.14 26.32
C VAL A 189 -0.45 -3.39 27.79
N ALA A 190 -0.78 -4.64 28.13
CA ALA A 190 -1.14 -5.00 29.51
C ALA A 190 0.09 -5.09 30.45
N ASP A 191 1.29 -5.43 29.93
CA ASP A 191 2.48 -5.71 30.77
C ASP A 191 3.79 -5.13 30.21
N GLY A 192 3.73 -4.00 29.51
CA GLY A 192 4.80 -3.46 28.63
C GLY A 192 6.16 -3.11 29.23
N GLY A 193 6.52 -3.51 30.46
CA GLY A 193 7.76 -3.10 31.13
C GLY A 193 9.03 -3.39 30.32
N ARG A 194 9.39 -4.67 30.13
CA ARG A 194 10.65 -5.03 29.48
C ARG A 194 10.70 -4.65 27.98
N PRO A 195 9.65 -4.87 27.16
CA PRO A 195 9.65 -4.41 25.77
C PRO A 195 9.78 -2.88 25.66
N ALA A 196 9.13 -2.11 26.53
CA ALA A 196 9.26 -0.65 26.54
C ALA A 196 10.65 -0.18 26.95
N GLU A 197 11.30 -0.84 27.92
CA GLU A 197 12.69 -0.56 28.29
C GLU A 197 13.66 -0.84 27.13
N ILE A 198 13.47 -1.94 26.40
CA ILE A 198 14.27 -2.27 25.22
C ILE A 198 14.07 -1.19 24.14
N ALA A 199 12.81 -0.84 23.85
CA ALA A 199 12.46 0.18 22.84
C ALA A 199 13.03 1.56 23.21
N ALA A 200 12.82 2.00 24.46
CA ALA A 200 13.36 3.24 24.99
C ALA A 200 14.89 3.26 24.89
N GLY A 201 15.56 2.17 25.29
CA GLY A 201 17.00 2.05 25.17
C GLY A 201 17.50 2.11 23.73
N GLN A 202 16.80 1.48 22.77
CA GLN A 202 17.15 1.56 21.35
C GLN A 202 17.01 2.99 20.80
N LEU A 203 15.90 3.66 21.09
CA LEU A 203 15.66 5.04 20.66
C LEU A 203 16.64 6.03 21.29
N LEU A 204 16.91 5.90 22.58
CA LEU A 204 17.87 6.77 23.29
C LEU A 204 19.30 6.55 22.83
N ARG A 205 19.69 5.31 22.52
CA ARG A 205 21.00 5.02 21.89
C ARG A 205 21.10 5.62 20.50
N ALA A 206 20.05 5.50 19.69
CA ALA A 206 20.01 6.16 18.38
C ALA A 206 20.15 7.69 18.53
N TRP A 207 19.44 8.29 19.50
CA TRP A 207 19.52 9.71 19.82
C TRP A 207 20.93 10.12 20.25
N PHE A 208 21.53 9.36 21.17
CA PHE A 208 22.90 9.56 21.60
C PHE A 208 23.88 9.48 20.43
N ALA A 209 23.77 8.44 19.61
CA ALA A 209 24.65 8.24 18.46
C ALA A 209 24.54 9.41 17.47
N TRP A 210 23.32 9.84 17.18
CA TRP A 210 23.08 10.98 16.30
C TRP A 210 23.60 12.30 16.87
N ALA A 211 23.17 12.67 18.08
CA ALA A 211 23.47 13.97 18.68
C ALA A 211 24.97 14.14 18.96
N THR A 212 25.66 13.04 19.25
CA THR A 212 27.11 13.02 19.40
C THR A 212 27.84 12.84 18.08
N GLY A 213 27.19 12.49 16.98
CA GLY A 213 27.82 12.25 15.67
C GLY A 213 28.64 10.96 15.61
N THR A 214 28.31 9.96 16.44
CA THR A 214 28.85 8.59 16.35
C THR A 214 27.96 7.67 15.52
N ALA A 215 26.80 8.17 15.07
CA ALA A 215 25.94 7.50 14.10
C ALA A 215 26.72 7.14 12.84
N ARG A 216 26.62 5.88 12.42
CA ARG A 216 27.23 5.42 11.18
C ARG A 216 26.30 5.73 10.02
N PRO A 217 26.76 6.46 9.00
CA PRO A 217 25.94 6.74 7.85
C PRO A 217 25.65 5.46 7.07
N ALA A 218 24.38 5.14 6.82
CA ALA A 218 24.05 3.88 6.14
C ALA A 218 22.72 3.88 5.39
N GLY A 219 22.77 4.27 4.11
CA GLY A 219 21.79 3.85 3.10
C GLY A 219 20.35 4.34 3.32
N ALA A 220 19.39 3.63 2.73
CA ALA A 220 17.98 4.01 2.79
C ALA A 220 17.37 3.72 4.18
N PRO A 221 16.44 4.57 4.67
CA PRO A 221 15.72 4.33 5.92
C PRO A 221 14.99 2.98 5.96
N TYR A 222 15.02 2.33 7.12
CA TYR A 222 14.34 1.06 7.38
C TYR A 222 13.64 1.07 8.75
N LEU A 223 12.57 0.28 8.88
CA LEU A 223 12.07 -0.19 10.17
C LEU A 223 12.87 -1.41 10.62
N LEU A 224 13.11 -1.55 11.91
CA LEU A 224 13.64 -2.77 12.50
C LEU A 224 12.52 -3.52 13.20
N ARG A 225 12.31 -4.77 12.81
CA ARG A 225 11.49 -5.71 13.57
C ARG A 225 12.35 -6.53 14.49
N THR A 226 12.11 -6.49 15.78
CA THR A 226 12.70 -7.39 16.76
C THR A 226 11.64 -8.35 17.27
N GLU A 227 11.84 -9.64 17.03
CA GLU A 227 11.03 -10.70 17.63
C GLU A 227 11.41 -10.83 19.10
N LEU A 228 10.48 -10.52 20.00
CA LEU A 228 10.74 -10.45 21.44
C LEU A 228 11.13 -11.81 22.05
N PRO A 229 10.53 -12.96 21.67
CA PRO A 229 10.91 -14.25 22.24
C PRO A 229 12.35 -14.68 21.91
N HIS A 230 12.84 -14.34 20.72
CA HIS A 230 14.14 -14.82 20.21
C HIS A 230 15.22 -13.73 20.11
N GLY A 231 14.84 -12.45 20.23
CA GLY A 231 15.72 -11.30 20.00
C GLY A 231 16.14 -11.11 18.54
N THR A 232 15.60 -11.89 17.60
CA THR A 232 15.98 -11.82 16.18
C THR A 232 15.51 -10.50 15.60
N THR A 233 16.44 -9.76 14.97
CA THR A 233 16.16 -8.44 14.42
C THR A 233 16.32 -8.43 12.91
N VAL A 234 15.26 -7.99 12.20
CA VAL A 234 15.19 -7.99 10.74
C VAL A 234 14.84 -6.58 10.24
N PRO A 235 15.61 -6.01 9.28
CA PRO A 235 15.30 -4.71 8.70
C PRO A 235 14.24 -4.83 7.60
N HIS A 236 13.36 -3.83 7.53
CA HIS A 236 12.30 -3.68 6.53
C HIS A 236 12.37 -2.31 5.90
N ARG A 237 12.54 -2.24 4.57
CA ARG A 237 12.76 -0.99 3.84
C ARG A 237 11.54 -0.07 3.92
N ILE A 238 11.77 1.23 4.10
CA ILE A 238 10.71 2.23 4.02
C ILE A 238 10.50 2.64 2.56
N LEU A 239 9.26 2.54 2.11
CA LEU A 239 8.79 3.06 0.83
C LEU A 239 7.95 4.31 1.08
N PRO A 240 8.41 5.51 0.65
CA PRO A 240 7.69 6.75 0.87
C PRO A 240 6.30 6.73 0.21
N LEU A 241 5.29 7.19 0.95
CA LEU A 241 3.93 7.48 0.49
C LEU A 241 3.66 8.96 0.78
N PRO A 242 4.09 9.88 -0.12
CA PRO A 242 3.84 11.30 0.08
C PRO A 242 2.33 11.59 0.06
N ALA A 243 1.93 12.69 0.69
CA ALA A 243 0.57 13.18 0.54
C ALA A 243 0.31 13.49 -0.93
N ALA A 244 -0.74 12.90 -1.51
CA ALA A 244 -1.09 13.18 -2.89
C ALA A 244 -1.36 14.70 -3.03
N PRO A 245 -0.77 15.39 -4.01
CA PRO A 245 -1.08 16.80 -4.25
C PRO A 245 -2.47 16.95 -4.87
N ARG A 246 -3.06 18.16 -4.80
CA ARG A 246 -4.19 18.49 -5.67
C ARG A 246 -3.68 18.53 -7.12
N VAL A 247 -4.38 17.84 -8.01
CA VAL A 247 -4.00 17.74 -9.43
C VAL A 247 -4.68 18.86 -10.21
N THR A 248 -3.88 19.72 -10.84
CA THR A 248 -4.37 20.76 -11.78
C THR A 248 -4.65 20.15 -13.14
N GLU A 249 -5.47 20.80 -13.97
CA GLU A 249 -5.76 20.33 -15.33
C GLU A 249 -4.48 20.15 -16.16
N VAL A 250 -3.55 21.10 -16.10
CA VAL A 250 -2.27 21.06 -16.81
C VAL A 250 -1.46 19.82 -16.40
N ARG A 251 -1.41 19.50 -15.10
CA ARG A 251 -0.72 18.30 -14.59
C ARG A 251 -1.43 17.02 -15.03
N ALA A 252 -2.76 16.99 -14.97
CA ALA A 252 -3.54 15.85 -15.45
C ALA A 252 -3.29 15.61 -16.95
N ARG A 253 -3.34 16.66 -17.77
CA ARG A 253 -3.06 16.58 -19.22
C ARG A 253 -1.68 16.03 -19.49
N ALA A 254 -0.66 16.56 -18.82
CA ALA A 254 0.71 16.08 -18.96
C ALA A 254 0.83 14.59 -18.57
N ALA A 255 0.18 14.18 -17.48
CA ALA A 255 0.18 12.78 -17.04
C ALA A 255 -0.47 11.85 -18.08
N PHE A 256 -1.66 12.19 -18.60
CA PHE A 256 -2.33 11.39 -19.64
C PHE A 256 -1.52 11.31 -20.93
N LEU A 257 -0.98 12.44 -21.43
CA LEU A 257 -0.15 12.45 -22.64
C LEU A 257 1.11 11.58 -22.46
N GLY A 258 1.75 11.67 -21.29
CA GLY A 258 2.90 10.84 -20.96
C GLY A 258 2.58 9.34 -20.91
N ARG A 259 1.34 8.94 -20.56
CA ARG A 259 0.91 7.54 -20.62
C ARG A 259 0.52 7.10 -22.02
N GLN A 260 -0.19 7.94 -22.78
CA GLN A 260 -0.62 7.61 -24.14
C GLN A 260 0.55 7.42 -25.11
N GLY A 261 1.62 8.20 -24.96
CA GLY A 261 2.85 8.09 -25.75
C GLY A 261 3.96 7.29 -25.07
N GLY A 262 3.70 6.65 -23.93
CA GLY A 262 4.70 5.93 -23.16
C GLY A 262 5.05 4.56 -23.76
N GLU A 263 6.28 4.10 -23.53
CA GLU A 263 6.77 2.80 -24.00
C GLU A 263 6.14 1.63 -23.24
N ALA A 264 6.00 0.49 -23.91
CA ALA A 264 5.56 -0.73 -23.26
C ALA A 264 6.56 -1.14 -22.17
N VAL A 265 6.05 -1.54 -21.01
CA VAL A 265 6.88 -2.13 -19.95
C VAL A 265 7.04 -3.61 -20.24
N ASP A 266 8.28 -4.11 -20.25
CA ASP A 266 8.56 -5.53 -20.40
C ASP A 266 8.06 -6.34 -19.18
N ALA A 267 7.65 -7.59 -19.40
CA ALA A 267 7.13 -8.45 -18.33
C ALA A 267 8.19 -8.80 -17.27
N GLY A 268 9.44 -9.05 -17.69
CA GLY A 268 10.58 -9.28 -16.81
C GLY A 268 10.94 -8.02 -16.03
N GLU A 269 10.89 -6.87 -16.69
CA GLU A 269 11.09 -5.57 -16.05
C GLU A 269 10.02 -5.28 -14.98
N LEU A 270 8.73 -5.53 -15.28
CA LEU A 270 7.65 -5.44 -14.29
C LEU A 270 7.94 -6.31 -13.06
N CYS A 271 8.35 -7.57 -13.28
CA CYS A 271 8.67 -8.48 -12.17
C CYS A 271 9.84 -7.95 -11.32
N ALA A 272 10.92 -7.46 -11.95
CA ALA A 272 12.07 -6.91 -11.25
C ALA A 272 11.71 -5.66 -10.43
N ARG A 273 10.93 -4.73 -11.00
CA ARG A 273 10.45 -3.53 -10.30
C ARG A 273 9.50 -3.88 -9.16
N ALA A 274 8.62 -4.88 -9.35
CA ALA A 274 7.72 -5.37 -8.31
C ALA A 274 8.49 -6.03 -7.15
N ASP A 275 9.54 -6.79 -7.42
CA ASP A 275 10.37 -7.41 -6.39
C ASP A 275 11.09 -6.34 -5.54
N ALA A 276 11.52 -5.23 -6.14
CA ALA A 276 12.17 -4.13 -5.43
C ALA A 276 11.26 -3.39 -4.42
N VAL A 277 9.94 -3.54 -4.55
CA VAL A 277 8.93 -2.96 -3.64
C VAL A 277 8.18 -4.03 -2.82
N THR A 278 8.59 -5.29 -2.94
CA THR A 278 7.99 -6.42 -2.25
C THR A 278 8.64 -6.60 -0.89
N ASP A 279 7.81 -6.55 0.15
CA ASP A 279 8.21 -6.89 1.52
C ASP A 279 6.94 -7.33 2.27
N PRO A 280 6.96 -8.48 2.96
CA PRO A 280 5.76 -9.05 3.57
C PRO A 280 5.12 -8.13 4.62
N ARG A 281 5.87 -7.20 5.20
CA ARG A 281 5.41 -6.34 6.30
C ARG A 281 5.18 -4.90 5.87
N THR A 282 6.04 -4.32 5.05
CA THR A 282 6.08 -2.88 4.72
C THR A 282 6.00 -2.57 3.23
N GLY A 283 6.08 -3.59 2.38
CA GLY A 283 6.10 -3.45 0.92
C GLY A 283 4.74 -3.03 0.35
N LEU A 284 4.76 -2.55 -0.90
CA LEU A 284 3.53 -2.35 -1.68
C LEU A 284 2.79 -3.68 -1.85
N LEU A 285 3.57 -4.70 -2.14
CA LEU A 285 3.16 -6.07 -2.37
C LEU A 285 3.79 -6.98 -1.32
N GLY A 286 3.08 -8.04 -0.95
CA GLY A 286 3.62 -9.13 -0.16
C GLY A 286 4.42 -10.07 -1.04
N THR A 287 5.08 -11.05 -0.42
CA THR A 287 5.78 -12.09 -1.18
C THR A 287 4.79 -12.83 -2.07
N THR A 288 5.03 -12.78 -3.39
CA THR A 288 4.21 -13.48 -4.36
C THR A 288 4.52 -14.98 -4.28
N ARG A 289 3.51 -15.78 -3.94
CA ARG A 289 3.61 -17.25 -3.91
C ARG A 289 2.99 -17.81 -5.17
N CYS A 290 3.70 -18.70 -5.84
CA CYS A 290 3.22 -19.37 -7.03
C CYS A 290 3.22 -20.88 -6.80
N GLU A 291 2.08 -21.51 -7.11
CA GLU A 291 1.89 -22.95 -7.00
C GLU A 291 1.37 -23.49 -8.33
N GLU A 292 1.84 -24.70 -8.68
CA GLU A 292 1.24 -25.47 -9.76
C GLU A 292 -0.03 -26.13 -9.23
N ILE A 293 -1.11 -26.00 -10.00
CA ILE A 293 -2.41 -26.51 -9.68
C ILE A 293 -2.87 -27.49 -10.76
N THR A 294 -3.34 -28.66 -10.32
CA THR A 294 -3.90 -29.66 -11.22
C THR A 294 -5.39 -29.38 -11.46
N LEU A 295 -5.79 -29.28 -12.72
CA LEU A 295 -7.17 -29.06 -13.15
C LEU A 295 -7.52 -30.14 -14.18
N GLY A 296 -8.12 -31.25 -13.71
CA GLY A 296 -8.37 -32.43 -14.55
C GLY A 296 -7.06 -33.10 -14.97
N ALA A 297 -6.86 -33.27 -16.28
CA ALA A 297 -5.67 -33.92 -16.84
C ALA A 297 -4.49 -32.96 -17.15
N GLY A 298 -4.59 -31.69 -16.78
CA GLY A 298 -3.54 -30.69 -17.04
C GLY A 298 -3.16 -29.86 -15.82
N SER A 299 -2.00 -29.22 -15.94
CA SER A 299 -1.46 -28.30 -14.94
C SER A 299 -1.67 -26.85 -15.35
N ARG A 300 -1.91 -25.99 -14.36
CA ARG A 300 -1.92 -24.54 -14.47
C ARG A 300 -1.12 -23.93 -13.34
N TRP A 301 -0.76 -22.67 -13.47
CA TRP A 301 -0.10 -21.95 -12.40
C TRP A 301 -1.05 -20.95 -11.76
N GLU A 302 -0.99 -20.88 -10.44
CA GLU A 302 -1.69 -19.91 -9.63
C GLU A 302 -0.67 -19.12 -8.83
N CYS A 303 -0.72 -17.80 -8.92
CA CYS A 303 0.11 -16.92 -8.12
C CYS A 303 -0.76 -16.02 -7.25
N ARG A 304 -0.43 -15.90 -5.96
CA ARG A 304 -1.12 -15.07 -4.97
C ARG A 304 -0.18 -14.03 -4.39
N THR A 305 -0.67 -12.82 -4.19
CA THR A 305 0.07 -11.77 -3.48
C THR A 305 -0.84 -10.94 -2.59
N ALA A 306 -0.32 -10.55 -1.42
CA ALA A 306 -0.99 -9.62 -0.53
C ALA A 306 -0.72 -8.18 -0.97
N VAL A 307 -1.73 -7.33 -0.89
CA VAL A 307 -1.69 -5.92 -1.28
C VAL A 307 -1.81 -5.07 -0.02
N ALA A 308 -0.93 -4.08 0.13
CA ALA A 308 -0.99 -3.17 1.27
C ALA A 308 -2.22 -2.24 1.17
N ASP A 309 -2.83 -1.95 2.32
CA ASP A 309 -3.89 -0.94 2.48
C ASP A 309 -3.38 0.19 3.39
N PRO A 310 -2.49 1.06 2.89
CA PRO A 310 -1.74 1.98 3.74
C PRO A 310 -2.59 3.09 4.37
N LEU A 311 -3.78 3.34 3.84
CA LEU A 311 -4.66 4.42 4.28
C LEU A 311 -5.93 3.88 4.95
N GLY A 312 -5.99 2.57 5.22
CA GLY A 312 -7.12 1.94 5.89
C GLY A 312 -8.43 2.07 5.10
N ALA A 313 -8.36 1.96 3.77
CA ALA A 313 -9.51 1.99 2.89
C ALA A 313 -10.50 0.86 3.22
N ARG A 314 -10.00 -0.28 3.70
CA ARG A 314 -10.81 -1.41 4.14
C ARG A 314 -11.10 -1.35 5.64
N PRO A 315 -12.28 -1.84 6.09
CA PRO A 315 -12.65 -1.85 7.49
C PRO A 315 -11.58 -2.50 8.38
N ALA A 316 -11.41 -1.97 9.59
CA ALA A 316 -10.50 -2.58 10.55
C ALA A 316 -10.90 -4.02 10.87
N GLY A 317 -9.93 -4.93 10.92
CA GLY A 317 -10.15 -6.35 11.19
C GLY A 317 -10.45 -7.21 9.96
N THR A 318 -10.60 -6.63 8.76
CA THR A 318 -10.63 -7.44 7.53
C THR A 318 -9.25 -8.06 7.28
N PRO A 319 -9.16 -9.33 6.86
CA PRO A 319 -7.90 -9.92 6.42
C PRO A 319 -7.24 -9.08 5.32
N ASP A 320 -5.91 -9.18 5.21
CA ASP A 320 -5.15 -8.49 4.16
C ASP A 320 -5.77 -8.73 2.78
N ALA A 321 -5.73 -7.70 1.92
CA ALA A 321 -6.23 -7.83 0.56
C ALA A 321 -5.31 -8.79 -0.21
N VAL A 322 -5.79 -9.98 -0.54
CA VAL A 322 -5.04 -10.95 -1.34
C VAL A 322 -5.66 -11.02 -2.72
N VAL A 323 -4.83 -10.87 -3.75
CA VAL A 323 -5.23 -11.07 -5.14
C VAL A 323 -4.59 -12.33 -5.70
N THR A 324 -5.27 -12.93 -6.67
CA THR A 324 -4.85 -14.16 -7.34
C THR A 324 -4.83 -13.94 -8.84
N GLY A 325 -3.80 -14.46 -9.50
CA GLY A 325 -3.67 -14.52 -10.95
C GLY A 325 -3.34 -15.94 -11.38
N HIS A 326 -3.69 -16.27 -12.62
CA HIS A 326 -3.56 -17.60 -13.18
C HIS A 326 -2.93 -17.56 -14.57
N GLY A 327 -2.26 -18.63 -14.95
CA GLY A 327 -1.59 -18.74 -16.24
C GLY A 327 -1.37 -20.18 -16.68
N GLY A 328 -1.04 -20.36 -17.97
CA GLY A 328 -0.56 -21.64 -18.49
C GLY A 328 0.80 -22.03 -17.91
N ASP A 329 1.62 -21.02 -17.61
CA ASP A 329 2.94 -21.12 -17.01
C ASP A 329 3.08 -20.15 -15.81
N ARG A 330 4.17 -20.32 -15.05
CA ARG A 330 4.45 -19.53 -13.83
C ARG A 330 4.62 -18.05 -14.12
N GLU A 331 5.24 -17.68 -15.23
CA GLU A 331 5.55 -16.29 -15.56
C GLU A 331 4.27 -15.53 -15.91
N THR A 332 3.43 -16.11 -16.79
CA THR A 332 2.12 -15.58 -17.14
C THR A 332 1.25 -15.41 -15.89
N ALA A 333 1.19 -16.43 -15.02
CA ALA A 333 0.42 -16.35 -13.78
C ALA A 333 0.92 -15.21 -12.88
N ARG A 334 2.24 -15.09 -12.73
CA ARG A 334 2.86 -14.03 -11.92
C ARG A 334 2.57 -12.64 -12.47
N VAL A 335 2.72 -12.42 -13.78
CA VAL A 335 2.42 -11.13 -14.42
C VAL A 335 0.96 -10.75 -14.22
N GLN A 336 0.02 -11.67 -14.44
CA GLN A 336 -1.41 -11.43 -14.20
C GLN A 336 -1.71 -11.08 -12.74
N THR A 337 -1.07 -11.77 -11.79
CA THR A 337 -1.18 -11.45 -10.36
C THR A 337 -0.66 -10.05 -10.07
N LEU A 338 0.50 -9.66 -10.61
CA LEU A 338 1.10 -8.34 -10.38
C LEU A 338 0.24 -7.21 -10.97
N LEU A 339 -0.28 -7.37 -12.19
CA LEU A 339 -1.17 -6.39 -12.81
C LEU A 339 -2.44 -6.20 -11.96
N THR A 340 -3.06 -7.30 -11.52
CA THR A 340 -4.24 -7.25 -10.63
C THR A 340 -3.90 -6.61 -9.28
N ALA A 341 -2.73 -6.92 -8.73
CA ALA A 341 -2.28 -6.39 -7.45
C ALA A 341 -2.02 -4.88 -7.49
N LEU A 342 -1.46 -4.38 -8.58
CA LEU A 342 -1.20 -2.95 -8.77
C LEU A 342 -2.51 -2.17 -9.00
N ALA A 343 -3.46 -2.75 -9.74
CA ALA A 343 -4.81 -2.18 -9.84
C ALA A 343 -5.51 -2.13 -8.47
N ALA A 344 -5.48 -3.25 -7.71
CA ALA A 344 -5.99 -3.33 -6.34
C ALA A 344 -5.34 -2.32 -5.39
N TYR A 345 -4.02 -2.17 -5.48
CA TYR A 345 -3.28 -1.22 -4.66
C TYR A 345 -3.69 0.22 -4.99
N GLY A 346 -3.73 0.55 -6.28
CA GLY A 346 -4.11 1.87 -6.77
C GLY A 346 -5.50 2.29 -6.32
N THR A 347 -6.47 1.38 -6.33
CA THR A 347 -7.85 1.66 -5.88
C THR A 347 -7.91 1.90 -4.37
N LEU A 348 -7.20 1.11 -3.57
CA LEU A 348 -7.15 1.28 -2.12
C LEU A 348 -6.49 2.60 -1.72
N VAL A 349 -5.36 2.96 -2.33
CA VAL A 349 -4.70 4.25 -2.05
C VAL A 349 -5.57 5.42 -2.49
N ALA A 350 -6.14 5.37 -3.70
CA ALA A 350 -6.97 6.45 -4.22
C ALA A 350 -8.21 6.70 -3.33
N TYR A 351 -8.89 5.62 -2.93
CA TYR A 351 -10.01 5.71 -1.99
C TYR A 351 -9.58 6.22 -0.61
N GLY A 352 -8.47 5.73 -0.06
CA GLY A 352 -7.96 6.17 1.24
C GLY A 352 -7.59 7.66 1.24
N CYS A 353 -6.97 8.15 0.15
CA CYS A 353 -6.69 9.58 -0.04
C CYS A 353 -7.98 10.40 -0.10
N ARG A 354 -9.03 9.89 -0.77
CA ARG A 354 -10.36 10.51 -0.78
C ARG A 354 -10.96 10.56 0.62
N ALA A 355 -10.99 9.44 1.33
CA ALA A 355 -11.58 9.34 2.66
C ALA A 355 -10.91 10.28 3.68
N ALA A 356 -9.58 10.41 3.62
CA ALA A 356 -8.84 11.35 4.45
C ALA A 356 -9.17 12.83 4.16
N ARG A 357 -9.67 13.14 2.97
CA ARG A 357 -10.03 14.48 2.50
C ARG A 357 -11.53 14.79 2.56
N ALA A 358 -12.36 13.90 3.11
CA ALA A 358 -13.83 13.94 3.07
C ALA A 358 -14.49 15.19 3.70
N ARG A 359 -13.74 16.24 4.05
CA ARG A 359 -14.27 17.58 4.35
C ARG A 359 -14.52 18.42 3.07
N ASP A 360 -14.00 18.01 1.91
CA ASP A 360 -14.25 18.66 0.61
C ASP A 360 -15.37 17.92 -0.15
N ASP A 361 -16.62 18.08 0.29
CA ASP A 361 -17.82 17.61 -0.42
C ASP A 361 -17.95 18.37 -1.76
N GLY A 362 -17.38 17.81 -2.82
CA GLY A 362 -17.40 18.42 -4.17
C GLY A 362 -16.07 18.35 -4.94
N ALA A 363 -15.08 17.57 -4.48
CA ALA A 363 -13.87 17.36 -5.25
C ALA A 363 -14.17 16.57 -6.54
N ASP A 364 -13.75 17.10 -7.68
CA ASP A 364 -13.71 16.41 -8.97
C ASP A 364 -12.33 15.79 -9.20
N ALA A 365 -12.30 14.61 -9.81
CA ALA A 365 -11.11 14.01 -10.39
C ALA A 365 -11.03 14.37 -11.87
N TRP A 366 -9.81 14.47 -12.40
CA TRP A 366 -9.59 14.59 -13.84
C TRP A 366 -9.59 13.21 -14.49
N GLY A 367 -10.42 13.04 -15.50
CA GLY A 367 -10.45 11.86 -16.34
C GLY A 367 -10.29 12.20 -17.81
N LEU A 368 -9.82 11.23 -18.60
CA LEU A 368 -9.73 11.30 -20.05
C LEU A 368 -10.96 10.61 -20.64
N ASP A 369 -11.79 11.37 -21.35
CA ASP A 369 -12.88 10.84 -22.13
C ASP A 369 -12.32 9.96 -23.26
N LEU A 370 -12.65 8.67 -23.24
CA LEU A 370 -12.04 7.70 -24.15
C LEU A 370 -12.63 7.74 -25.57
N VAL A 371 -13.70 8.52 -25.78
CA VAL A 371 -14.34 8.73 -27.09
C VAL A 371 -13.79 9.99 -27.74
N THR A 372 -13.74 11.10 -27.00
CA THR A 372 -13.32 12.40 -27.55
C THR A 372 -11.83 12.67 -27.38
N GLY A 373 -11.15 11.98 -26.45
CA GLY A 373 -9.78 12.27 -26.04
C GLY A 373 -9.65 13.56 -25.23
N ALA A 374 -10.76 14.20 -24.84
CA ALA A 374 -10.76 15.41 -24.04
C ALA A 374 -10.64 15.09 -22.54
N LEU A 375 -10.05 16.02 -21.78
CA LEU A 375 -10.13 15.96 -20.33
C LEU A 375 -11.51 16.39 -19.87
N ARG A 376 -12.01 15.71 -18.85
CA ARG A 376 -13.25 16.07 -18.17
C ARG A 376 -13.12 15.85 -16.68
N ARG A 377 -13.89 16.64 -15.93
CA ARG A 377 -14.09 16.45 -14.50
C ARG A 377 -15.12 15.36 -14.28
N VAL A 378 -14.84 14.50 -13.31
CA VAL A 378 -15.74 13.42 -12.89
C VAL A 378 -15.83 13.41 -11.37
N PRO A 379 -16.99 13.06 -10.79
CA PRO A 379 -17.12 13.01 -9.34
C PRO A 379 -16.10 12.05 -8.74
N VAL A 380 -15.35 12.48 -7.73
CA VAL A 380 -14.33 11.64 -7.07
C VAL A 380 -14.92 10.35 -6.49
N ARG A 381 -16.21 10.36 -6.15
CA ARG A 381 -16.91 9.16 -5.67
C ARG A 381 -17.00 8.04 -6.71
N ASP A 382 -17.12 8.42 -7.98
CA ASP A 382 -17.21 7.48 -9.11
C ASP A 382 -15.80 7.08 -9.57
N ALA A 383 -14.87 8.04 -9.57
CA ALA A 383 -13.46 7.81 -9.91
C ALA A 383 -12.73 6.88 -8.92
N HIS A 384 -13.08 6.94 -7.64
CA HIS A 384 -12.44 6.16 -6.57
C HIS A 384 -13.52 5.52 -5.70
N PRO A 385 -14.24 4.49 -6.19
CA PRO A 385 -15.34 3.88 -5.46
C PRO A 385 -14.87 3.22 -4.16
N ALA A 386 -15.81 3.05 -3.22
CA ALA A 386 -15.50 2.34 -1.99
C ALA A 386 -15.09 0.89 -2.27
N PRO A 387 -14.03 0.38 -1.63
CA PRO A 387 -13.70 -1.03 -1.75
C PRO A 387 -14.80 -1.86 -1.13
N ASP A 388 -15.22 -2.91 -1.83
CA ASP A 388 -16.16 -3.88 -1.29
C ASP A 388 -15.51 -4.71 -0.17
N GLY A 389 -16.34 -5.17 0.77
CA GLY A 389 -15.91 -6.02 1.89
C GLY A 389 -15.63 -7.48 1.51
N GLU A 390 -15.68 -7.83 0.22
CA GLU A 390 -15.54 -9.20 -0.26
C GLU A 390 -14.18 -9.82 0.09
N VAL A 391 -14.19 -11.13 0.32
CA VAL A 391 -13.00 -11.95 0.56
C VAL A 391 -13.04 -13.15 -0.40
N PRO A 392 -12.04 -13.32 -1.29
CA PRO A 392 -10.86 -12.47 -1.48
C PRO A 392 -11.21 -11.08 -2.04
N TYR A 393 -10.33 -10.10 -1.81
CA TYR A 393 -10.54 -8.74 -2.28
C TYR A 393 -10.53 -8.68 -3.81
N ARG A 394 -11.50 -7.98 -4.38
CA ARG A 394 -11.59 -7.70 -5.81
C ARG A 394 -11.52 -6.20 -6.05
N PRO A 395 -10.66 -5.73 -6.98
CA PRO A 395 -10.74 -4.37 -7.45
C PRO A 395 -12.14 -4.06 -8.01
N PRO A 396 -12.65 -2.82 -7.85
CA PRO A 396 -13.90 -2.39 -8.46
C PRO A 396 -13.86 -2.56 -9.99
N VAL A 397 -15.03 -2.80 -10.59
CA VAL A 397 -15.17 -2.92 -12.06
C VAL A 397 -14.61 -1.67 -12.74
N GLY A 398 -13.73 -1.87 -13.71
CA GLY A 398 -13.00 -0.82 -14.43
C GLY A 398 -11.60 -0.55 -13.89
N ALA A 399 -11.24 -1.05 -12.70
CA ALA A 399 -9.88 -0.99 -12.19
C ALA A 399 -8.99 -2.00 -12.92
N ALA A 400 -8.00 -1.50 -13.64
CA ALA A 400 -7.15 -2.33 -14.47
C ALA A 400 -5.72 -1.78 -14.54
N ALA A 401 -4.80 -2.69 -14.79
CA ALA A 401 -3.41 -2.38 -15.11
C ALA A 401 -3.00 -3.16 -16.37
N GLY A 402 -2.04 -2.61 -17.11
CA GLY A 402 -1.51 -3.27 -18.30
C GLY A 402 -0.05 -2.92 -18.53
N LEU A 403 0.64 -3.71 -19.35
CA LEU A 403 2.01 -3.39 -19.76
C LEU A 403 2.08 -2.19 -20.72
N THR A 404 0.95 -1.77 -21.27
CA THR A 404 0.77 -0.55 -22.06
C THR A 404 -0.45 0.21 -21.60
N TRP A 405 -0.51 1.51 -21.92
CA TRP A 405 -1.72 2.31 -21.72
C TRP A 405 -2.95 1.70 -22.40
N ALA A 406 -2.79 1.22 -23.64
CA ALA A 406 -3.88 0.61 -24.41
C ALA A 406 -4.43 -0.64 -23.70
N HIS A 407 -3.56 -1.55 -23.26
CA HIS A 407 -3.98 -2.76 -22.55
C HIS A 407 -4.67 -2.45 -21.21
N ALA A 408 -4.17 -1.48 -20.45
CA ALA A 408 -4.80 -1.09 -19.18
C ALA A 408 -6.24 -0.57 -19.41
N VAL A 409 -6.43 0.29 -20.40
CA VAL A 409 -7.74 0.84 -20.75
C VAL A 409 -8.66 -0.23 -21.34
N GLU A 410 -8.17 -1.08 -22.24
CA GLU A 410 -8.96 -2.16 -22.83
C GLU A 410 -9.43 -3.17 -21.77
N ALA A 411 -8.56 -3.52 -20.83
CA ALA A 411 -8.95 -4.38 -19.71
C ALA A 411 -10.05 -3.74 -18.83
N GLY A 412 -9.93 -2.45 -18.52
CA GLY A 412 -10.97 -1.72 -17.77
C GLY A 412 -12.31 -1.63 -18.53
N LEU A 413 -12.27 -1.39 -19.85
CA LEU A 413 -13.46 -1.38 -20.71
C LEU A 413 -14.10 -2.78 -20.83
N ALA A 414 -13.28 -3.83 -20.94
CA ALA A 414 -13.74 -5.21 -21.02
C ALA A 414 -14.48 -5.62 -19.73
N GLN A 415 -13.97 -5.25 -18.55
CA GLN A 415 -14.64 -5.49 -17.27
C GLN A 415 -16.05 -4.86 -17.23
N HIS A 416 -16.22 -3.63 -17.72
CA HIS A 416 -17.54 -2.99 -17.82
C HIS A 416 -18.46 -3.69 -18.81
N CYS A 417 -17.93 -4.15 -19.94
CA CYS A 417 -18.71 -4.92 -20.91
C CYS A 417 -19.18 -6.25 -20.31
N GLU A 418 -18.30 -6.96 -19.58
CA GLU A 418 -18.62 -8.22 -18.91
C GLU A 418 -19.69 -8.04 -17.82
N GLU A 419 -19.60 -6.97 -17.03
CA GLU A 419 -20.61 -6.61 -16.03
C GLU A 419 -21.97 -6.33 -16.69
N LEU A 420 -22.01 -5.62 -17.82
CA LEU A 420 -23.24 -5.40 -18.58
C LEU A 420 -23.80 -6.70 -19.18
N LEU A 421 -22.94 -7.60 -19.67
CA LEU A 421 -23.36 -8.92 -20.15
C LEU A 421 -23.98 -9.75 -19.03
N SER A 422 -23.35 -9.75 -17.85
CA SER A 422 -23.85 -10.43 -16.66
C SER A 422 -25.29 -9.98 -16.33
N ARG A 423 -25.51 -8.65 -16.28
CA ARG A 423 -26.84 -8.08 -16.02
C ARG A 423 -27.87 -8.46 -17.08
N ARG A 424 -27.49 -8.49 -18.37
CA ARG A 424 -28.41 -8.89 -19.44
C ARG A 424 -28.73 -10.38 -19.42
N LEU A 425 -27.77 -11.22 -19.08
CA LEU A 425 -27.98 -12.66 -18.95
C LEU A 425 -28.83 -13.04 -17.73
N ALA A 426 -28.87 -12.18 -16.71
CA ALA A 426 -29.79 -12.34 -15.58
C ALA A 426 -31.27 -12.21 -15.99
N ASP A 427 -31.56 -11.52 -17.11
CA ASP A 427 -32.89 -11.52 -17.71
C ASP A 427 -33.15 -12.86 -18.43
N ARG A 428 -34.14 -13.61 -17.93
CA ARG A 428 -34.57 -14.89 -18.52
C ARG A 428 -35.19 -14.75 -19.90
N ALA A 429 -35.58 -13.55 -20.33
CA ALA A 429 -36.03 -13.29 -21.69
C ALA A 429 -34.87 -13.17 -22.69
N THR A 430 -33.64 -12.95 -22.21
CA THR A 430 -32.46 -12.90 -23.08
C THR A 430 -32.24 -14.24 -23.76
N ARG A 431 -31.96 -14.20 -25.05
CA ARG A 431 -31.73 -15.38 -25.89
C ARG A 431 -30.39 -15.25 -26.60
N VAL A 432 -29.56 -16.29 -26.52
CA VAL A 432 -28.19 -16.27 -27.06
C VAL A 432 -27.89 -17.50 -27.92
N PRO A 433 -27.27 -17.34 -29.10
CA PRO A 433 -26.94 -18.46 -29.97
C PRO A 433 -25.80 -19.31 -29.38
N ARG A 434 -25.91 -20.63 -29.56
CA ARG A 434 -24.80 -21.55 -29.31
C ARG A 434 -23.67 -21.30 -30.31
N LEU A 435 -22.43 -21.38 -29.84
CA LEU A 435 -21.24 -21.33 -30.68
C LEU A 435 -20.70 -22.76 -30.82
N PRO A 436 -20.45 -23.25 -32.04
CA PRO A 436 -19.75 -24.52 -32.20
C PRO A 436 -18.34 -24.39 -31.60
N LEU A 437 -18.02 -25.27 -30.67
CA LEU A 437 -16.65 -25.38 -30.17
C LEU A 437 -15.80 -26.05 -31.26
N PRO A 438 -14.63 -25.49 -31.61
CA PRO A 438 -13.78 -26.08 -32.65
C PRO A 438 -13.43 -27.52 -32.28
N ALA A 439 -13.79 -28.47 -33.15
CA ALA A 439 -13.55 -29.89 -32.91
C ALA A 439 -12.04 -30.24 -32.94
N ASP A 440 -11.28 -29.55 -33.82
CA ASP A 440 -9.95 -29.97 -34.28
C ASP A 440 -8.87 -28.86 -34.33
N GLU A 441 -9.01 -27.77 -33.57
CA GLU A 441 -7.83 -26.92 -33.35
C GLU A 441 -6.90 -27.65 -32.37
N ALA A 442 -5.97 -28.46 -32.87
CA ALA A 442 -4.86 -28.97 -32.06
C ALA A 442 -4.04 -27.77 -31.54
N PRO A 443 -3.85 -27.65 -30.21
CA PRO A 443 -2.46 -27.64 -29.72
C PRO A 443 -2.33 -28.16 -28.28
N GLY A 444 -1.92 -29.43 -28.11
CA GLY A 444 -1.42 -29.97 -26.84
C GLY A 444 -2.45 -30.15 -25.70
N THR A 445 -2.08 -30.97 -24.71
CA THR A 445 -2.88 -31.27 -23.50
C THR A 445 -3.14 -30.06 -22.59
N ALA A 446 -2.55 -28.89 -22.88
CA ALA A 446 -2.64 -27.69 -22.05
C ALA A 446 -3.71 -26.67 -22.50
N HIS A 447 -4.35 -26.86 -23.66
CA HIS A 447 -5.34 -25.91 -24.18
C HIS A 447 -6.62 -25.87 -23.30
N PRO A 448 -7.17 -24.69 -22.93
CA PRO A 448 -8.27 -24.58 -21.96
C PRO A 448 -9.53 -25.38 -22.35
N LEU A 449 -9.91 -25.37 -23.63
CA LEU A 449 -11.09 -26.10 -24.11
C LEU A 449 -10.92 -27.62 -24.01
N SER A 450 -9.71 -28.14 -24.26
CA SER A 450 -9.39 -29.56 -24.11
C SER A 450 -9.51 -30.00 -22.64
N LEU A 451 -9.02 -29.17 -21.71
CA LEU A 451 -9.14 -29.42 -20.28
C LEU A 451 -10.59 -29.38 -19.80
N LEU A 452 -11.39 -28.44 -20.30
CA LEU A 452 -12.82 -28.38 -19.98
C LEU A 452 -13.58 -29.61 -20.47
N ARG A 453 -13.28 -30.11 -21.67
CA ARG A 453 -13.89 -31.34 -22.22
C ARG A 453 -13.54 -32.57 -21.38
N ALA A 454 -12.35 -32.60 -20.76
CA ALA A 454 -11.97 -33.68 -19.85
C ALA A 454 -12.75 -33.64 -18.52
N LEU A 455 -13.31 -32.47 -18.14
CA LEU A 455 -14.09 -32.29 -16.92
C LEU A 455 -15.60 -32.44 -17.13
N GLY A 456 -16.09 -32.39 -18.37
CA GLY A 456 -17.50 -32.55 -18.71
C GLY A 456 -17.82 -32.05 -20.12
N GLU A 457 -19.08 -31.67 -20.36
CA GLU A 457 -19.54 -31.19 -21.66
C GLU A 457 -19.65 -29.65 -21.67
N PRO A 458 -18.58 -28.91 -22.05
CA PRO A 458 -18.65 -27.47 -22.13
C PRO A 458 -19.56 -27.03 -23.29
N VAL A 459 -20.37 -26.00 -23.05
CA VAL A 459 -21.21 -25.36 -24.08
C VAL A 459 -20.82 -23.90 -24.20
N ALA A 460 -20.46 -23.46 -25.41
CA ALA A 460 -20.17 -22.07 -25.70
C ALA A 460 -21.36 -21.33 -26.28
N HIS A 461 -21.47 -20.05 -25.96
CA HIS A 461 -22.49 -19.13 -26.43
C HIS A 461 -21.84 -17.87 -27.00
N ASP A 462 -22.35 -17.38 -28.13
CA ASP A 462 -21.92 -16.10 -28.70
C ASP A 462 -22.76 -14.97 -28.11
N LEU A 463 -22.12 -14.13 -27.29
CA LEU A 463 -22.74 -13.01 -26.59
C LEU A 463 -22.54 -11.69 -27.35
N SER A 464 -21.84 -11.70 -28.48
CA SER A 464 -21.41 -10.45 -29.11
C SER A 464 -22.56 -9.62 -29.64
N ALA A 465 -23.70 -10.26 -29.99
CA ALA A 465 -24.89 -9.53 -30.46
C ALA A 465 -25.51 -8.66 -29.36
N LEU A 466 -25.26 -8.94 -28.09
CA LEU A 466 -25.80 -8.15 -26.99
C LEU A 466 -25.13 -6.77 -26.94
N LEU A 467 -23.80 -6.70 -27.07
CA LEU A 467 -23.05 -5.45 -26.91
C LEU A 467 -22.35 -4.97 -28.19
N SER A 468 -22.49 -5.67 -29.31
CA SER A 468 -21.78 -5.40 -30.58
C SER A 468 -20.25 -5.50 -30.50
N VAL A 469 -19.73 -6.20 -29.49
CA VAL A 469 -18.30 -6.49 -29.25
C VAL A 469 -18.07 -7.99 -29.13
N PRO A 470 -16.92 -8.54 -29.57
CA PRO A 470 -16.64 -9.97 -29.48
C PRO A 470 -16.73 -10.47 -28.04
N ALA A 471 -17.71 -11.31 -27.76
CA ALA A 471 -18.01 -11.78 -26.42
C ALA A 471 -18.47 -13.24 -26.43
N CYS A 472 -18.03 -13.99 -25.43
CA CYS A 472 -18.33 -15.42 -25.30
C CYS A 472 -18.73 -15.77 -23.87
N GLY A 473 -19.70 -16.67 -23.74
CA GLY A 473 -20.00 -17.36 -22.49
C GLY A 473 -19.67 -18.84 -22.63
N VAL A 474 -18.90 -19.41 -21.71
CA VAL A 474 -18.62 -20.86 -21.66
C VAL A 474 -19.25 -21.44 -20.40
N ARG A 475 -20.20 -22.34 -20.61
CA ARG A 475 -20.94 -23.05 -19.56
C ARG A 475 -20.33 -24.42 -19.33
N LEU A 476 -20.09 -24.75 -18.06
CA LEU A 476 -19.76 -26.10 -17.59
C LEU A 476 -20.58 -26.41 -16.33
N GLY A 477 -21.45 -27.42 -16.41
CA GLY A 477 -22.42 -27.71 -15.35
C GLY A 477 -23.39 -26.54 -15.13
N SER A 478 -23.54 -26.10 -13.88
CA SER A 478 -24.45 -25.02 -13.46
C SER A 478 -23.82 -23.62 -13.51
N ARG A 479 -22.62 -23.47 -14.05
CA ARG A 479 -21.85 -22.21 -14.05
C ARG A 479 -21.51 -21.78 -15.47
N THR A 480 -21.59 -20.49 -15.73
CA THR A 480 -21.12 -19.88 -16.97
C THR A 480 -20.05 -18.86 -16.67
N ALA A 481 -18.91 -18.95 -17.35
CA ALA A 481 -17.89 -17.91 -17.33
C ALA A 481 -18.06 -17.00 -18.56
N LEU A 482 -17.93 -15.70 -18.35
CA LEU A 482 -18.05 -14.70 -19.40
C LEU A 482 -16.67 -14.14 -19.73
N ALA A 483 -16.45 -13.78 -20.98
CA ALA A 483 -15.32 -12.95 -21.37
C ALA A 483 -15.64 -12.12 -22.62
N VAL A 484 -15.00 -10.97 -22.69
CA VAL A 484 -14.95 -10.09 -23.85
C VAL A 484 -13.50 -10.03 -24.35
N GLY A 485 -13.29 -9.94 -25.66
CA GLY A 485 -11.95 -9.92 -26.25
C GLY A 485 -11.89 -9.10 -27.52
N ALA A 486 -10.67 -8.87 -28.03
CA ALA A 486 -10.47 -8.19 -29.31
C ALA A 486 -10.95 -9.05 -30.48
N THR A 487 -10.97 -10.37 -30.29
CA THR A 487 -11.55 -11.32 -31.24
C THR A 487 -12.48 -12.30 -30.54
N ARG A 488 -13.34 -12.98 -31.31
CA ARG A 488 -14.19 -14.04 -30.76
C ARG A 488 -13.36 -15.20 -30.22
N VAL A 489 -12.25 -15.53 -30.88
CA VAL A 489 -11.34 -16.61 -30.45
C VAL A 489 -10.71 -16.28 -29.10
N GLU A 490 -10.25 -15.03 -28.94
CA GLU A 490 -9.72 -14.56 -27.67
C GLU A 490 -10.78 -14.59 -26.56
N ALA A 491 -11.97 -14.05 -26.82
CA ALA A 491 -13.08 -14.08 -25.86
C ALA A 491 -13.44 -15.53 -25.46
N MET A 492 -13.51 -16.45 -26.42
CA MET A 492 -13.78 -17.86 -26.14
C MET A 492 -12.68 -18.52 -25.31
N ARG A 493 -11.41 -18.26 -25.63
CA ARG A 493 -10.25 -18.78 -24.88
C ARG A 493 -10.27 -18.27 -23.43
N THR A 494 -10.47 -16.98 -23.21
CA THR A 494 -10.52 -16.38 -21.87
C THR A 494 -11.74 -16.88 -21.08
N ALA A 495 -12.91 -17.01 -21.72
CA ALA A 495 -14.10 -17.59 -21.08
C ALA A 495 -13.86 -19.06 -20.70
N ALA A 496 -13.17 -19.83 -21.55
CA ALA A 496 -12.82 -21.21 -21.26
C ALA A 496 -11.84 -21.33 -20.07
N GLU A 497 -10.81 -20.48 -20.02
CA GLU A 497 -9.88 -20.43 -18.88
C GLU A 497 -10.61 -20.08 -17.58
N ARG A 498 -11.50 -19.09 -17.61
CA ARG A 498 -12.30 -18.73 -16.43
C ARG A 498 -13.28 -19.83 -16.03
N ALA A 499 -13.90 -20.53 -16.98
CA ALA A 499 -14.78 -21.68 -16.70
C ALA A 499 -14.02 -22.83 -16.02
N LEU A 500 -12.76 -23.03 -16.39
CA LEU A 500 -11.88 -24.03 -15.79
C LEU A 500 -11.56 -23.66 -14.33
N LEU A 501 -11.18 -22.40 -14.10
CA LEU A 501 -10.91 -21.88 -12.75
C LEU A 501 -12.17 -21.88 -11.86
N ALA A 502 -13.34 -21.61 -12.46
CA ALA A 502 -14.63 -21.60 -11.77
C ALA A 502 -15.01 -22.96 -11.17
N GLN A 503 -14.34 -24.06 -11.55
CA GLN A 503 -14.54 -25.37 -10.92
C GLN A 503 -13.98 -25.42 -9.50
N ARG A 504 -12.88 -24.71 -9.22
CA ARG A 504 -12.29 -24.60 -7.86
C ARG A 504 -12.80 -23.38 -7.10
N LEU A 505 -12.96 -22.25 -7.78
CA LEU A 505 -13.31 -20.97 -7.16
C LEU A 505 -14.55 -20.41 -7.87
N PRO A 506 -15.77 -20.53 -7.31
CA PRO A 506 -16.99 -20.08 -7.97
C PRO A 506 -17.05 -18.57 -8.25
N ALA A 507 -16.13 -17.80 -7.68
CA ALA A 507 -16.16 -16.35 -7.71
C ALA A 507 -15.97 -15.81 -9.14
N GLY A 508 -16.96 -15.06 -9.64
CA GLY A 508 -16.94 -14.46 -10.99
C GLY A 508 -17.61 -15.31 -12.09
N ALA A 509 -18.19 -16.47 -11.75
CA ALA A 509 -19.12 -17.15 -12.65
C ALA A 509 -20.53 -16.57 -12.49
N VAL A 510 -21.27 -16.51 -13.60
CA VAL A 510 -22.71 -16.19 -13.61
C VAL A 510 -23.53 -17.49 -13.60
N PRO A 511 -24.83 -17.42 -13.23
CA PRO A 511 -25.72 -18.56 -13.34
C PRO A 511 -25.70 -19.19 -14.75
N ALA A 512 -25.93 -20.49 -14.83
CA ALA A 512 -26.01 -21.19 -16.11
C ALA A 512 -27.01 -20.54 -17.08
N ILE A 513 -26.57 -20.33 -18.32
CA ILE A 513 -27.47 -20.09 -19.44
C ILE A 513 -28.31 -21.36 -19.63
N THR A 514 -29.62 -21.24 -19.44
CA THR A 514 -30.53 -22.40 -19.46
C THR A 514 -30.94 -22.77 -20.89
N PRO A 515 -31.41 -24.01 -21.15
CA PRO A 515 -31.88 -24.42 -22.47
C PRO A 515 -32.94 -23.48 -23.07
N GLU A 516 -33.78 -22.86 -22.24
CA GLU A 516 -34.79 -21.90 -22.67
C GLU A 516 -34.18 -20.58 -23.17
N GLN A 517 -32.97 -20.24 -22.73
CA GLN A 517 -32.20 -19.09 -23.18
C GLN A 517 -31.39 -19.38 -24.46
N GLU A 518 -31.23 -20.65 -24.85
CA GLU A 518 -30.41 -21.04 -25.99
C GLU A 518 -31.15 -20.84 -27.33
N ARG A 519 -30.42 -20.30 -28.33
CA ARG A 519 -30.81 -20.36 -29.74
C ARG A 519 -29.89 -21.36 -30.48
N PRO A 520 -30.39 -22.02 -31.53
CA PRO A 520 -29.55 -22.83 -32.41
C PRO A 520 -28.34 -22.03 -32.92
N ALA A 521 -27.24 -22.73 -33.19
CA ALA A 521 -26.06 -22.10 -33.77
C ALA A 521 -26.40 -21.45 -35.12
N GLU A 522 -25.86 -20.27 -35.38
CA GLU A 522 -25.98 -19.66 -36.70
C GLU A 522 -25.16 -20.46 -37.71
N PHE A 523 -25.80 -20.93 -38.79
CA PHE A 523 -25.15 -21.71 -39.85
C PHE A 523 -24.04 -20.92 -40.57
N PHE A 524 -24.10 -19.58 -40.55
CA PHE A 524 -23.10 -18.68 -41.12
C PHE A 524 -22.82 -17.53 -40.16
N PRO A 525 -21.91 -17.69 -39.19
CA PRO A 525 -21.54 -16.59 -38.32
C PRO A 525 -20.91 -15.48 -39.17
N LYS A 526 -21.53 -14.29 -39.18
CA LYS A 526 -20.96 -13.13 -39.90
C LYS A 526 -19.54 -12.87 -39.37
N PRO A 527 -18.53 -12.69 -40.23
CA PRO A 527 -17.20 -12.31 -39.79
C PRO A 527 -17.32 -10.98 -39.06
N ARG A 528 -17.05 -11.00 -37.75
CA ARG A 528 -16.97 -9.79 -36.94
C ARG A 528 -15.51 -9.37 -36.93
N GLY A 529 -15.25 -8.14 -37.38
CA GLY A 529 -13.90 -7.57 -37.37
C GLY A 529 -13.28 -7.52 -35.97
N THR A 530 -11.99 -7.28 -35.93
CA THR A 530 -11.24 -7.06 -34.68
C THR A 530 -11.84 -5.89 -33.88
N ALA A 531 -11.94 -6.07 -32.58
CA ALA A 531 -12.36 -5.05 -31.63
C ALA A 531 -11.13 -4.52 -30.90
N GLY A 532 -10.70 -3.30 -31.22
CA GLY A 532 -9.77 -2.56 -30.37
C GLY A 532 -10.53 -1.69 -29.36
N ARG A 533 -9.76 -0.97 -28.53
CA ARG A 533 -10.24 0.11 -27.64
C ARG A 533 -11.41 0.95 -28.20
N PRO A 534 -11.38 1.46 -29.45
CA PRO A 534 -12.47 2.32 -29.96
C PRO A 534 -13.82 1.61 -29.95
N ARG A 535 -13.84 0.31 -30.29
CA ARG A 535 -15.08 -0.47 -30.41
C ARG A 535 -15.73 -0.76 -29.06
N PHE A 536 -14.94 -1.00 -28.02
CA PHE A 536 -15.48 -1.13 -26.66
C PHE A 536 -16.07 0.20 -26.17
N ALA A 537 -15.37 1.31 -26.43
CA ALA A 537 -15.84 2.62 -26.03
C ALA A 537 -17.14 3.03 -26.76
N GLU A 538 -17.21 2.78 -28.07
CA GLU A 538 -18.41 2.99 -28.89
C GLU A 538 -19.57 2.11 -28.45
N ALA A 539 -19.32 0.83 -28.13
CA ALA A 539 -20.34 -0.08 -27.63
C ALA A 539 -20.96 0.42 -26.33
N LEU A 540 -20.14 0.88 -25.38
CA LEU A 540 -20.63 1.48 -24.13
C LEU A 540 -21.38 2.79 -24.38
N ARG A 541 -20.90 3.63 -25.32
CA ARG A 541 -21.59 4.85 -25.74
C ARG A 541 -22.96 4.59 -26.35
N ALA A 542 -23.09 3.54 -27.15
CA ALA A 542 -24.37 3.08 -27.70
C ALA A 542 -25.34 2.60 -26.61
N GLN A 543 -24.85 2.30 -25.40
CA GLN A 543 -25.67 2.03 -24.20
C GLN A 543 -25.96 3.28 -23.36
N GLY A 544 -25.69 4.48 -23.89
CA GLY A 544 -25.91 5.74 -23.17
C GLY A 544 -24.88 5.99 -22.07
N ARG A 545 -23.68 5.40 -22.16
CA ARG A 545 -22.60 5.55 -21.16
C ARG A 545 -21.32 6.05 -21.81
N THR A 546 -20.74 7.13 -21.29
CA THR A 546 -19.45 7.65 -21.76
C THR A 546 -18.32 7.10 -20.90
N PRO A 547 -17.42 6.28 -21.46
CA PRO A 547 -16.30 5.74 -20.70
C PRO A 547 -15.20 6.79 -20.50
N VAL A 548 -14.73 6.94 -19.27
CA VAL A 548 -13.70 7.90 -18.87
C VAL A 548 -12.60 7.16 -18.10
N ALA A 549 -11.35 7.34 -18.50
CA ALA A 549 -10.21 6.78 -17.76
C ALA A 549 -9.69 7.78 -16.72
N VAL A 550 -9.53 7.33 -15.48
CA VAL A 550 -8.88 8.07 -14.39
C VAL A 550 -7.60 7.35 -14.01
N LEU A 551 -6.50 8.09 -13.78
CA LEU A 551 -5.23 7.49 -13.35
C LEU A 551 -5.29 7.08 -11.87
N LEU A 552 -4.70 5.93 -11.55
CA LEU A 552 -4.52 5.43 -10.18
C LEU A 552 -3.07 5.62 -9.71
N ASP A 553 -2.55 6.85 -9.82
CA ASP A 553 -1.15 7.22 -9.60
C ASP A 553 -0.91 7.96 -8.27
N HIS A 554 -1.79 7.73 -7.29
CA HIS A 554 -1.77 8.41 -5.99
C HIS A 554 -0.53 8.06 -5.14
N ASP A 555 0.13 6.93 -5.43
CA ASP A 555 1.44 6.58 -4.89
C ASP A 555 2.50 6.61 -6.01
N PRO A 556 3.49 7.53 -5.95
CA PRO A 556 4.55 7.59 -6.95
C PRO A 556 5.42 6.32 -6.98
N GLN A 557 5.56 5.58 -5.87
CA GLN A 557 6.32 4.32 -5.87
C GLN A 557 5.62 3.26 -6.73
N ALA A 558 4.29 3.17 -6.64
CA ALA A 558 3.51 2.28 -7.50
C ALA A 558 3.56 2.71 -8.97
N ALA A 559 3.51 4.01 -9.24
CA ALA A 559 3.59 4.56 -10.60
C ALA A 559 4.96 4.32 -11.28
N VAL A 560 6.04 4.18 -10.49
CA VAL A 560 7.37 3.77 -10.98
C VAL A 560 7.40 2.29 -11.33
N VAL A 561 6.74 1.44 -10.53
CA VAL A 561 6.64 0.00 -10.82
C VAL A 561 5.88 -0.22 -12.13
N LEU A 562 4.68 0.36 -12.24
CA LEU A 562 3.87 0.30 -13.45
C LEU A 562 3.11 1.61 -13.66
N PRO A 563 3.39 2.33 -14.75
CA PRO A 563 2.74 3.61 -15.04
C PRO A 563 1.29 3.50 -15.52
N TYR A 564 0.88 2.34 -16.02
CA TYR A 564 -0.40 2.13 -16.71
C TYR A 564 -1.41 1.43 -15.80
N VAL A 565 -1.84 2.15 -14.76
CA VAL A 565 -2.89 1.71 -13.83
C VAL A 565 -4.03 2.73 -13.86
N VAL A 566 -5.23 2.26 -14.15
CA VAL A 566 -6.40 3.11 -14.41
C VAL A 566 -7.65 2.59 -13.70
N GLN A 567 -8.55 3.51 -13.39
CA GLN A 567 -9.96 3.23 -13.17
C GLN A 567 -10.72 3.76 -14.38
N VAL A 568 -11.31 2.85 -15.16
CA VAL A 568 -12.32 3.23 -16.16
C VAL A 568 -13.67 3.37 -15.45
N ILE A 569 -14.34 4.49 -15.65
CA ILE A 569 -15.69 4.73 -15.14
C ILE A 569 -16.66 4.97 -16.29
N LEU A 570 -17.94 4.73 -16.05
CA LEU A 570 -19.01 5.01 -16.99
C LEU A 570 -19.77 6.25 -16.51
N ALA A 571 -19.51 7.39 -17.13
CA ALA A 571 -20.27 8.61 -16.87
C ALA A 571 -21.55 8.64 -17.71
N ASP A 572 -22.56 9.37 -17.25
CA ASP A 572 -23.72 9.69 -18.07
C ASP A 572 -23.31 10.58 -19.26
N VAL A 573 -24.00 10.40 -20.39
CA VAL A 573 -23.75 11.10 -21.66
C VAL A 573 -24.14 12.56 -21.59
#